data_AF-A0A2E8H8W7-F1
#
_entry.id   AF-A0A2E8H8W7-F1
#
_cell.length_a   1.000
_cell.length_b   1.000
_cell.length_c   1.000
_cell.angle_alpha   90.00
_cell.angle_beta   90.00
_cell.angle_gamma   90.00
#
_symmetry.space_group_name_H-M   'P 1'
#
loop_
_entity.id
_entity.type
_entity.pdbx_description
1 polymer ?
#
loop_
_entity_poly.entity_id
_entity_poly.type
_entity_poly.pdbx_seq_one_letter_code
_entity_poly.pdbx_strand_id
1 'polypeptide(L)'
;MRAFSYVLILVVSSTSLLLAQDTTTGSKDGSRYGEEARQKMGPQYSASMGSVTVQDRQLYRLSLRPEIPFGKLAVAFDIELFIGEDGDFQSRGWSFDTAAETFDTFLRKIYYVRYGRPGDPVFVRVGALDRVTLGYGLIMDRYRNTLQYPGVKNTGVRFQLEGLGGGSFGVEGLVSNLQDLEEGGALVGLRVFNRPMPRLEVGLTYVVDLDQYAGLLDRDGDGFPDDVDAFPEDEDLALDNDGDGVSDDFDADDDNDGVIDIDSGSGLPPDVIDGLAALEGDAFRVDRDVRRRTPFDKNRVGSDPFGILGLDAGYNVLDDDRLNLTIYGQMAVMIDDDDELSPASADSQGVAPGNRKAEGFGVMAPGLWAKVGPFDGRLEYRFFQDDFEAGYFDNLYDVDRARLDVATGRAQPKDASLGRGESLNGVYGRLVTDLFGLARGAADYQHMVGADEPLRQLHAEADLSPQLLTMVPRLKRASAYYQKNNIGNRLDVDGTPDSEDGFFESTEDTFYGYDVGFEMAGGVAVVWDTRFLFVRAADGRLDRRKVMSIETVFSF
;
A
#
# COMPACT_ATOMS: atom_id res chain seq x y z
N MET A 1 -47.27 23.66 33.81
CA MET A 1 -47.92 22.41 34.30
C MET A 1 -48.14 21.49 33.12
N ARG A 2 -47.96 20.20 33.38
CA ARG A 2 -47.76 19.06 32.45
C ARG A 2 -48.93 18.78 31.49
N ALA A 3 -48.60 18.29 30.29
CA ALA A 3 -49.33 17.20 29.62
C ALA A 3 -48.47 16.53 28.50
N PHE A 4 -48.22 15.23 28.69
CA PHE A 4 -47.89 14.11 27.81
C PHE A 4 -47.47 14.29 26.34
N SER A 5 -46.44 13.52 25.94
CA SER A 5 -46.57 12.46 24.93
C SER A 5 -45.44 11.41 25.08
N TYR A 6 -45.83 10.14 25.07
CA TYR A 6 -44.97 8.95 25.10
C TYR A 6 -44.39 8.67 23.72
N VAL A 7 -43.12 8.23 23.64
CA VAL A 7 -42.67 7.34 22.56
C VAL A 7 -42.09 6.09 23.19
N LEU A 8 -42.80 5.00 22.93
CA LEU A 8 -42.50 3.61 23.25
C LEU A 8 -41.48 3.12 22.22
N ILE A 9 -40.23 2.83 22.62
CA ILE A 9 -39.32 2.04 21.79
C ILE A 9 -39.37 0.60 22.30
N LEU A 10 -39.90 -0.25 21.43
CA LEU A 10 -40.16 -1.65 21.65
C LEU A 10 -38.83 -2.40 21.48
N VAL A 11 -38.20 -2.78 22.60
CA VAL A 11 -37.04 -3.68 22.61
C VAL A 11 -37.56 -5.09 22.34
N VAL A 12 -37.47 -5.54 21.09
CA VAL A 12 -37.56 -6.96 20.77
C VAL A 12 -36.17 -7.54 20.97
N SER A 13 -36.00 -8.30 22.05
CA SER A 13 -34.84 -9.14 22.25
C SER A 13 -34.81 -10.24 21.18
N SER A 14 -33.83 -10.19 20.29
CA SER A 14 -33.34 -11.38 19.62
C SER A 14 -31.82 -11.45 19.81
N THR A 15 -31.42 -12.24 20.79
CA THR A 15 -30.05 -12.75 20.95
C THR A 15 -29.60 -13.42 19.66
N SER A 16 -28.50 -12.95 19.07
CA SER A 16 -27.69 -13.72 18.13
C SER A 16 -26.27 -13.16 18.11
N LEU A 17 -25.36 -13.91 18.74
CA LEU A 17 -23.90 -13.75 18.72
C LEU A 17 -23.36 -13.59 17.29
N LEU A 18 -22.41 -12.67 17.08
CA LEU A 18 -21.49 -12.76 15.95
C LEU A 18 -20.11 -13.27 16.39
N LEU A 19 -20.06 -14.60 16.42
CA LEU A 19 -18.88 -15.43 16.21
C LEU A 19 -18.48 -15.40 14.72
N ALA A 20 -17.18 -15.25 14.45
CA ALA A 20 -16.53 -15.84 13.30
C ALA A 20 -16.23 -17.32 13.66
N GLN A 21 -17.17 -18.18 13.32
CA GLN A 21 -17.13 -19.65 13.32
C GLN A 21 -17.88 -20.03 12.03
N ASP A 22 -17.57 -21.05 11.24
CA ASP A 22 -16.45 -21.95 11.00
C ASP A 22 -16.89 -22.77 9.75
N THR A 23 -16.08 -23.71 9.27
CA THR A 23 -16.35 -24.78 8.29
C THR A 23 -16.16 -24.43 6.80
N THR A 24 -14.93 -24.69 6.36
CA THR A 24 -14.58 -25.08 5.00
C THR A 24 -15.49 -26.20 4.50
N THR A 25 -16.34 -25.91 3.53
CA THR A 25 -17.01 -26.91 2.70
C THR A 25 -16.79 -26.54 1.23
N GLY A 26 -15.90 -27.32 0.60
CA GLY A 26 -15.72 -27.51 -0.85
C GLY A 26 -15.85 -26.28 -1.75
N SER A 27 -14.76 -25.57 -1.96
CA SER A 27 -14.46 -25.10 -3.32
C SER A 27 -13.70 -26.24 -4.01
N LYS A 28 -14.18 -26.69 -5.17
CA LYS A 28 -13.55 -27.73 -6.00
C LYS A 28 -12.50 -27.16 -6.97
N ASP A 29 -11.94 -26.00 -6.65
CA ASP A 29 -10.81 -25.43 -7.38
C ASP A 29 -9.74 -25.05 -6.37
N GLY A 30 -8.51 -25.52 -6.61
CA GLY A 30 -7.33 -25.31 -5.75
C GLY A 30 -6.97 -23.83 -5.67
N SER A 31 -7.65 -23.11 -4.77
CA SER A 31 -7.77 -21.65 -4.86
C SER A 31 -6.42 -20.96 -4.68
N ARG A 32 -5.89 -20.49 -5.81
CA ARG A 32 -4.80 -19.54 -6.04
C ARG A 32 -5.01 -18.21 -5.31
N TYR A 33 -6.24 -17.96 -4.89
CA TYR A 33 -6.75 -16.71 -4.35
C TYR A 33 -6.73 -16.71 -2.83
N GLY A 34 -6.20 -15.64 -2.23
CA GLY A 34 -6.28 -15.37 -0.80
C GLY A 34 -7.70 -15.57 -0.26
N GLU A 35 -7.80 -16.22 0.90
CA GLU A 35 -9.08 -16.53 1.53
C GLU A 35 -9.74 -15.25 2.06
N GLU A 36 -10.66 -14.67 1.29
CA GLU A 36 -11.72 -13.86 1.88
C GLU A 36 -12.65 -14.81 2.65
N ALA A 37 -12.60 -14.75 3.98
CA ALA A 37 -13.43 -15.56 4.87
C ALA A 37 -14.92 -15.44 4.48
N ARG A 38 -15.62 -16.57 4.39
CA ARG A 38 -17.05 -16.63 4.06
C ARG A 38 -17.87 -15.84 5.10
N GLN A 39 -18.21 -14.59 4.81
CA GLN A 39 -19.08 -13.76 5.66
C GLN A 39 -20.54 -14.28 5.67
N LYS A 40 -21.21 -14.07 6.83
CA LYS A 40 -22.60 -14.45 7.11
C LYS A 40 -23.60 -13.81 6.13
N MET A 41 -24.72 -14.52 5.88
CA MET A 41 -25.76 -14.19 4.88
C MET A 41 -26.76 -13.08 5.30
N GLY A 42 -26.39 -12.16 6.19
CA GLY A 42 -27.28 -11.07 6.63
C GLY A 42 -26.51 -9.74 6.73
N PRO A 43 -27.23 -8.60 6.77
CA PRO A 43 -26.57 -7.31 6.95
C PRO A 43 -25.81 -7.28 8.27
N GLN A 44 -24.62 -6.69 8.26
CA GLN A 44 -23.77 -6.49 9.43
C GLN A 44 -23.62 -5.00 9.64
N TYR A 45 -23.96 -4.51 10.84
CA TYR A 45 -23.79 -3.11 11.16
C TYR A 45 -22.64 -3.00 12.15
N SER A 46 -21.65 -2.18 11.81
CA SER A 46 -20.64 -1.77 12.78
C SER A 46 -20.57 -0.26 12.87
N ALA A 47 -20.40 0.24 14.08
CA ALA A 47 -20.00 1.61 14.34
C ALA A 47 -18.70 1.58 15.14
N SER A 48 -17.78 2.51 14.90
CA SER A 48 -16.58 2.68 15.70
C SER A 48 -16.44 4.10 16.20
N MET A 49 -15.88 4.25 17.40
CA MET A 49 -15.39 5.53 17.91
C MET A 49 -14.05 5.30 18.58
N GLY A 50 -13.06 6.11 18.23
CA GLY A 50 -11.71 5.90 18.76
C GLY A 50 -10.74 7.00 18.39
N SER A 51 -9.48 6.76 18.75
CA SER A 51 -8.35 7.57 18.31
C SER A 51 -7.58 6.83 17.21
N VAL A 52 -7.16 7.57 16.20
CA VAL A 52 -6.24 7.13 15.17
C VAL A 52 -5.01 8.04 15.25
N THR A 53 -3.82 7.45 15.33
CA THR A 53 -2.56 8.18 15.22
C THR A 53 -1.95 7.90 13.85
N VAL A 54 -1.65 8.95 13.09
CA VAL A 54 -0.95 8.90 11.79
C VAL A 54 0.14 9.97 11.84
N GLN A 55 1.41 9.59 11.57
CA GLN A 55 2.55 10.52 11.53
C GLN A 55 2.59 11.47 12.75
N ASP A 56 2.47 10.88 13.94
CA ASP A 56 2.50 11.57 15.25
C ASP A 56 1.36 12.56 15.57
N ARG A 57 0.41 12.75 14.65
CA ARG A 57 -0.84 13.49 14.93
C ARG A 57 -1.93 12.55 15.40
N GLN A 58 -2.62 12.90 16.49
CA GLN A 58 -3.73 12.11 17.00
C GLN A 58 -5.07 12.69 16.54
N LEU A 59 -5.81 11.92 15.75
CA LEU A 59 -7.17 12.26 15.33
C LEU A 59 -8.18 11.41 16.09
N TYR A 60 -9.36 11.96 16.36
CA TYR A 60 -10.51 11.16 16.80
C TYR A 60 -11.37 10.80 15.60
N ARG A 61 -11.77 9.53 15.51
CA ARG A 61 -12.54 9.00 14.40
C ARG A 61 -13.85 8.41 14.90
N LEU A 62 -14.93 8.82 14.25
CA LEU A 62 -16.24 8.19 14.30
C LEU A 62 -16.48 7.51 12.96
N SER A 63 -16.80 6.22 12.94
CA SER A 63 -17.13 5.52 11.69
C SER A 63 -18.39 4.68 11.81
N LEU A 64 -19.11 4.55 10.70
CA LEU A 64 -20.27 3.67 10.55
C LEU A 64 -20.06 2.83 9.30
N ARG A 65 -19.95 1.52 9.47
CA ARG A 65 -19.74 0.54 8.39
C ARG A 65 -20.83 -0.53 8.36
N PRO A 66 -22.00 -0.23 7.76
CA PRO A 66 -22.96 -1.24 7.39
C PRO A 66 -22.47 -2.01 6.17
N GLU A 67 -22.49 -3.33 6.25
CA GLU A 67 -22.39 -4.24 5.12
C GLU A 67 -23.76 -4.85 4.83
N ILE A 68 -24.26 -4.66 3.61
CA ILE A 68 -25.59 -5.11 3.21
C ILE A 68 -25.44 -6.08 2.03
N PRO A 69 -25.68 -7.39 2.24
CA PRO A 69 -25.67 -8.37 1.16
C PRO A 69 -27.02 -8.40 0.42
N PHE A 70 -26.96 -8.38 -0.91
CA PHE A 70 -28.07 -8.53 -1.86
C PHE A 70 -27.79 -9.73 -2.79
N GLY A 71 -27.94 -10.94 -2.27
CA GLY A 71 -27.62 -12.16 -3.01
C GLY A 71 -26.12 -12.29 -3.29
N LYS A 72 -25.71 -12.24 -4.55
CA LYS A 72 -24.29 -12.22 -4.93
C LYS A 72 -23.65 -10.83 -4.79
N LEU A 73 -24.45 -9.77 -4.74
CA LEU A 73 -23.98 -8.41 -4.52
C LEU A 73 -23.82 -8.16 -3.01
N ALA A 74 -22.83 -7.38 -2.60
CA ALA A 74 -22.67 -6.88 -1.24
C ALA A 74 -22.12 -5.45 -1.30
N VAL A 75 -22.68 -4.56 -0.48
CA VAL A 75 -22.22 -3.17 -0.35
C VAL A 75 -21.80 -2.94 1.09
N ALA A 76 -20.52 -2.62 1.30
CA ALA A 76 -19.97 -2.19 2.57
C ALA A 76 -19.70 -0.69 2.50
N PHE A 77 -20.35 0.08 3.38
CA PHE A 77 -20.09 1.51 3.53
C PHE A 77 -19.00 1.74 4.57
N ASP A 78 -18.42 2.93 4.56
CA ASP A 78 -17.53 3.43 5.58
C ASP A 78 -17.69 4.94 5.68
N ILE A 79 -18.73 5.33 6.41
CA ILE A 79 -19.08 6.72 6.64
C ILE A 79 -18.29 7.15 7.87
N GLU A 80 -17.28 7.98 7.66
CA GLU A 80 -16.37 8.43 8.71
C GLU A 80 -16.39 9.94 8.90
N LEU A 81 -16.13 10.35 10.14
CA LEU A 81 -15.93 11.74 10.55
C LEU A 81 -14.66 11.79 11.42
N PHE A 82 -13.79 12.73 11.10
CA PHE A 82 -12.59 13.01 11.87
C PHE A 82 -12.77 14.29 12.69
N ILE A 83 -12.24 14.27 13.91
CA ILE A 83 -12.22 15.41 14.83
C ILE A 83 -10.76 15.63 15.23
N GLY A 84 -10.30 16.87 15.11
CA GLY A 84 -8.94 17.29 15.45
C GLY A 84 -8.68 17.28 16.96
N GLU A 85 -7.43 17.54 17.33
CA GLU A 85 -7.03 17.66 18.74
C GLU A 85 -7.64 18.91 19.42
N ASP A 86 -7.92 19.93 18.62
CA ASP A 86 -8.65 21.15 18.98
C ASP A 86 -10.16 20.91 19.24
N GLY A 87 -10.68 19.77 18.80
CA GLY A 87 -12.09 19.40 18.90
C GLY A 87 -12.94 19.81 17.70
N ASP A 88 -12.33 20.40 16.66
CA ASP A 88 -13.04 20.81 15.46
C ASP A 88 -13.18 19.65 14.47
N PHE A 89 -14.30 19.65 13.73
CA PHE A 89 -14.52 18.69 12.67
C PHE A 89 -13.55 18.95 11.53
N GLN A 90 -12.82 17.91 11.15
CA GLN A 90 -11.90 17.97 10.04
C GLN A 90 -12.69 17.85 8.73
N SER A 91 -12.36 18.69 7.74
CA SER A 91 -12.88 18.59 6.37
C SER A 91 -12.41 17.33 5.65
N ARG A 92 -11.41 16.62 6.19
CA ARG A 92 -10.83 15.39 5.64
C ARG A 92 -11.89 14.40 5.14
N GLY A 93 -11.90 14.19 3.83
CA GLY A 93 -12.83 13.28 3.14
C GLY A 93 -14.26 13.83 3.00
N TRP A 94 -14.45 15.14 3.14
CA TRP A 94 -15.70 15.88 3.02
C TRP A 94 -15.51 17.20 2.25
N SER A 95 -14.82 17.13 1.10
CA SER A 95 -14.59 18.25 0.19
C SER A 95 -15.54 18.19 -1.00
N PHE A 96 -16.09 19.34 -1.40
CA PHE A 96 -17.12 19.44 -2.43
C PHE A 96 -16.94 20.67 -3.33
N ASP A 97 -15.75 21.27 -3.34
CA ASP A 97 -15.49 22.52 -4.05
C ASP A 97 -15.31 22.25 -5.55
N THR A 98 -14.73 21.10 -5.90
CA THR A 98 -14.63 20.63 -7.29
C THR A 98 -15.39 19.33 -7.56
N ALA A 99 -15.56 19.00 -8.85
CA ALA A 99 -16.17 17.73 -9.26
C ALA A 99 -15.32 16.51 -8.88
N ALA A 100 -13.99 16.64 -8.94
CA ALA A 100 -13.03 15.60 -8.55
C ALA A 100 -13.09 15.34 -7.04
N GLU A 101 -13.02 16.39 -6.22
CA GLU A 101 -13.18 16.30 -4.76
C GLU A 101 -14.53 15.71 -4.35
N THR A 102 -15.60 16.12 -5.05
CA THR A 102 -16.94 15.56 -4.82
C THR A 102 -16.95 14.06 -5.12
N PHE A 103 -16.30 13.62 -6.19
CA PHE A 103 -16.20 12.21 -6.55
C PHE A 103 -15.37 11.41 -5.53
N ASP A 104 -14.19 11.89 -5.13
CA ASP A 104 -13.37 11.29 -4.06
C ASP A 104 -14.16 11.18 -2.75
N THR A 105 -14.84 12.25 -2.35
CA THR A 105 -15.68 12.27 -1.15
C THR A 105 -16.74 11.16 -1.17
N PHE A 106 -17.38 10.90 -2.31
CA PHE A 106 -18.35 9.80 -2.45
C PHE A 106 -17.69 8.42 -2.43
N LEU A 107 -16.59 8.21 -3.16
CA LEU A 107 -15.86 6.94 -3.17
C LEU A 107 -15.39 6.57 -1.77
N ARG A 108 -14.90 7.55 -1.00
CA ARG A 108 -14.50 7.37 0.40
C ARG A 108 -15.64 6.93 1.32
N LYS A 109 -16.93 7.11 0.99
CA LYS A 109 -18.03 6.58 1.84
C LYS A 109 -18.35 5.11 1.58
N ILE A 110 -17.70 4.49 0.61
CA ILE A 110 -17.83 3.09 0.26
C ILE A 110 -16.54 2.38 0.69
N TYR A 111 -16.65 1.33 1.49
CA TYR A 111 -15.52 0.46 1.79
C TYR A 111 -15.30 -0.55 0.67
N TYR A 112 -16.40 -1.20 0.22
CA TYR A 112 -16.42 -1.90 -1.05
C TYR A 112 -17.82 -2.11 -1.60
N VAL A 113 -17.91 -2.31 -2.91
CA VAL A 113 -19.01 -3.01 -3.57
C VAL A 113 -18.46 -4.28 -4.18
N ARG A 114 -19.08 -5.43 -3.91
CA ARG A 114 -18.64 -6.74 -4.40
C ARG A 114 -19.78 -7.49 -5.05
N TYR A 115 -19.54 -8.10 -6.21
CA TYR A 115 -20.40 -9.11 -6.82
C TYR A 115 -19.64 -10.45 -6.87
N GLY A 116 -20.23 -11.52 -6.34
CA GLY A 116 -19.61 -12.85 -6.28
C GLY A 116 -18.50 -12.95 -5.23
N ARG A 117 -17.73 -14.04 -5.32
CA ARG A 117 -16.53 -14.29 -4.51
C ARG A 117 -15.38 -14.76 -5.42
N PRO A 118 -14.11 -14.63 -5.00
CA PRO A 118 -13.00 -15.20 -5.75
C PRO A 118 -13.25 -16.68 -6.10
N GLY A 119 -13.06 -17.05 -7.37
CA GLY A 119 -13.40 -18.38 -7.91
C GLY A 119 -14.84 -18.57 -8.39
N ASP A 120 -15.76 -17.64 -8.16
CA ASP A 120 -17.06 -17.64 -8.84
C ASP A 120 -16.87 -17.33 -10.34
N PRO A 121 -17.80 -17.74 -11.22
CA PRO A 121 -17.69 -17.45 -12.66
C PRO A 121 -17.57 -15.97 -13.01
N VAL A 122 -18.15 -15.11 -12.16
CA VAL A 122 -18.03 -13.65 -12.24
C VAL A 122 -17.81 -13.15 -10.83
N PHE A 123 -16.66 -12.51 -10.63
CA PHE A 123 -16.30 -11.79 -9.43
C PHE A 123 -15.86 -10.39 -9.81
N VAL A 124 -16.42 -9.39 -9.14
CA VAL A 124 -16.00 -7.99 -9.25
C VAL A 124 -16.03 -7.39 -7.85
N ARG A 125 -15.01 -6.60 -7.51
CA ARG A 125 -14.92 -5.84 -6.28
C ARG A 125 -14.40 -4.45 -6.59
N VAL A 126 -15.05 -3.42 -6.06
CA VAL A 126 -14.64 -2.01 -6.15
C VAL A 126 -14.48 -1.49 -4.73
N GLY A 127 -13.39 -0.81 -4.40
CA GLY A 127 -13.04 -0.32 -3.06
C GLY A 127 -11.75 -0.94 -2.52
N ALA A 128 -11.76 -1.30 -1.24
CA ALA A 128 -10.62 -1.92 -0.56
C ALA A 128 -10.20 -3.25 -1.22
N LEU A 129 -8.93 -3.38 -1.59
CA LEU A 129 -8.32 -4.58 -2.13
C LEU A 129 -7.36 -5.18 -1.11
N ASP A 130 -7.53 -6.47 -0.83
CA ASP A 130 -6.71 -7.19 0.15
C ASP A 130 -6.09 -8.44 -0.48
N ARG A 131 -4.76 -8.58 -0.35
CA ARG A 131 -3.98 -9.77 -0.73
C ARG A 131 -4.26 -10.28 -2.14
N VAL A 132 -4.23 -9.38 -3.12
CA VAL A 132 -4.37 -9.74 -4.54
C VAL A 132 -3.08 -10.36 -5.04
N THR A 133 -3.17 -11.47 -5.77
CA THR A 133 -2.03 -12.19 -6.34
C THR A 133 -2.42 -12.60 -7.74
N LEU A 134 -1.61 -12.23 -8.72
CA LEU A 134 -1.81 -12.61 -10.11
C LEU A 134 -0.91 -13.79 -10.46
N GLY A 135 -1.52 -14.79 -11.07
CA GLY A 135 -0.80 -16.01 -11.35
C GLY A 135 -0.27 -16.65 -10.06
N TYR A 136 0.96 -17.17 -10.07
CA TYR A 136 1.59 -17.82 -8.90
C TYR A 136 2.36 -16.85 -8.00
N GLY A 137 2.34 -15.54 -8.29
CA GLY A 137 2.98 -14.51 -7.46
C GLY A 137 4.40 -14.13 -7.87
N LEU A 138 4.85 -14.44 -9.09
CA LEU A 138 6.17 -13.98 -9.55
C LEU A 138 6.20 -12.45 -9.76
N ILE A 139 5.11 -11.86 -10.26
CA ILE A 139 5.02 -10.42 -10.60
C ILE A 139 4.35 -9.64 -9.46
N MET A 140 3.15 -10.07 -9.06
CA MET A 140 2.35 -9.43 -8.01
C MET A 140 1.93 -10.48 -6.98
N ASP A 141 2.36 -10.29 -5.75
CA ASP A 141 2.08 -11.20 -4.63
C ASP A 141 1.54 -10.45 -3.42
N ARG A 142 0.36 -10.85 -2.94
CA ARG A 142 -0.33 -10.26 -1.79
C ARG A 142 -0.49 -8.72 -1.82
N TYR A 143 -0.55 -8.10 -3.00
CA TYR A 143 -0.83 -6.67 -3.16
C TYR A 143 -2.09 -6.22 -2.41
N ARG A 144 -2.05 -5.01 -1.85
CA ARG A 144 -3.21 -4.36 -1.26
C ARG A 144 -3.10 -2.85 -1.33
N ASN A 145 -4.25 -2.19 -1.38
CA ASN A 145 -4.37 -0.73 -1.34
C ASN A 145 -4.88 -0.21 0.01
N THR A 146 -4.89 -1.07 1.04
CA THR A 146 -5.46 -0.79 2.37
C THR A 146 -4.41 -0.61 3.47
N LEU A 147 -3.12 -0.63 3.13
CA LEU A 147 -2.04 -0.66 4.11
C LEU A 147 -2.05 0.58 5.02
N GLN A 148 -2.23 1.75 4.41
CA GLN A 148 -2.23 3.06 5.05
C GLN A 148 -3.61 3.48 5.61
N TYR A 149 -4.62 2.61 5.52
CA TYR A 149 -5.95 2.86 6.05
C TYR A 149 -5.94 2.90 7.59
N PRO A 150 -6.65 3.85 8.25
CA PRO A 150 -7.62 4.80 7.69
C PRO A 150 -7.05 6.18 7.32
N GLY A 151 -5.73 6.37 7.37
CA GLY A 151 -5.11 7.65 6.99
C GLY A 151 -5.31 7.94 5.51
N VAL A 152 -4.87 7.04 4.65
CA VAL A 152 -5.07 7.10 3.20
C VAL A 152 -6.09 6.04 2.80
N LYS A 153 -7.02 6.40 1.90
CA LYS A 153 -8.10 5.52 1.46
C LYS A 153 -8.13 5.42 -0.07
N ASN A 154 -7.58 4.31 -0.56
CA ASN A 154 -7.55 4.01 -1.99
C ASN A 154 -8.81 3.20 -2.38
N THR A 155 -9.34 3.49 -3.57
CA THR A 155 -10.51 2.81 -4.12
C THR A 155 -10.09 2.04 -5.36
N GLY A 156 -9.80 0.75 -5.21
CA GLY A 156 -9.35 -0.10 -6.31
C GLY A 156 -10.47 -0.86 -6.98
N VAL A 157 -10.14 -1.56 -8.07
CA VAL A 157 -11.02 -2.52 -8.72
C VAL A 157 -10.30 -3.85 -8.82
N ARG A 158 -10.98 -4.96 -8.51
CA ARG A 158 -10.51 -6.31 -8.80
C ARG A 158 -11.61 -7.07 -9.51
N PHE A 159 -11.27 -7.83 -10.53
CA PHE A 159 -12.23 -8.67 -11.24
C PHE A 159 -11.64 -10.04 -11.58
N GLN A 160 -12.52 -11.02 -11.74
CA GLN A 160 -12.23 -12.34 -12.27
C GLN A 160 -13.47 -12.82 -13.03
N LEU A 161 -13.28 -13.20 -14.29
CA LEU A 161 -14.31 -13.76 -15.15
C LEU A 161 -13.82 -15.10 -15.68
N GLU A 162 -14.61 -16.15 -15.49
CA GLU A 162 -14.32 -17.50 -15.95
C GLU A 162 -15.25 -17.87 -17.11
N GLY A 163 -14.79 -18.76 -17.98
CA GLY A 163 -15.63 -19.36 -19.03
C GLY A 163 -16.11 -18.38 -20.09
N LEU A 164 -15.29 -17.38 -20.43
CA LEU A 164 -15.61 -16.37 -21.43
C LEU A 164 -15.99 -17.01 -22.77
N GLY A 165 -17.09 -16.55 -23.37
CA GLY A 165 -17.62 -17.11 -24.62
C GLY A 165 -18.11 -18.56 -24.53
N GLY A 166 -18.34 -19.09 -23.32
CA GLY A 166 -18.68 -20.50 -23.09
C GLY A 166 -17.50 -21.47 -23.24
N GLY A 167 -16.26 -20.94 -23.29
CA GLY A 167 -15.02 -21.71 -23.45
C GLY A 167 -14.29 -21.96 -22.13
N SER A 168 -13.00 -22.27 -22.23
CA SER A 168 -12.06 -22.50 -21.12
C SER A 168 -11.19 -21.28 -20.79
N PHE A 169 -11.49 -20.13 -21.41
CA PHE A 169 -10.78 -18.87 -21.19
C PHE A 169 -11.33 -18.15 -19.96
N GLY A 170 -10.43 -17.54 -19.21
CA GLY A 170 -10.76 -16.61 -18.16
C GLY A 170 -9.83 -15.39 -18.18
N VAL A 171 -10.25 -14.37 -17.47
CA VAL A 171 -9.47 -13.14 -17.26
C VAL A 171 -9.62 -12.71 -15.82
N GLU A 172 -8.53 -12.24 -15.23
CA GLU A 172 -8.53 -11.62 -13.93
C GLU A 172 -7.62 -10.39 -13.95
N GLY A 173 -7.83 -9.46 -13.03
CA GLY A 173 -7.04 -8.26 -13.00
C GLY A 173 -7.44 -7.32 -11.89
N LEU A 174 -6.71 -6.22 -11.80
CA LEU A 174 -6.96 -5.14 -10.88
C LEU A 174 -6.55 -3.77 -11.42
N VAL A 175 -7.11 -2.74 -10.80
CA VAL A 175 -6.62 -1.36 -10.79
C VAL A 175 -6.44 -1.00 -9.31
N SER A 176 -5.26 -0.50 -8.93
CA SER A 176 -4.90 -0.19 -7.53
C SER A 176 -5.84 0.85 -6.89
N ASN A 177 -6.01 1.95 -7.61
CA ASN A 177 -6.68 3.14 -7.17
C ASN A 177 -7.34 3.82 -8.37
N LEU A 178 -8.63 4.12 -8.26
CA LEU A 178 -9.37 4.80 -9.32
C LEU A 178 -9.06 6.30 -9.35
N GLN A 179 -8.65 6.89 -8.23
CA GLN A 179 -8.25 8.30 -8.16
C GLN A 179 -6.97 8.56 -8.98
N ASP A 180 -5.99 7.65 -8.95
CA ASP A 180 -4.76 7.77 -9.77
C ASP A 180 -5.02 7.80 -11.29
N LEU A 181 -6.19 7.35 -11.77
CA LEU A 181 -6.54 7.46 -13.19
C LEU A 181 -6.74 8.90 -13.65
N GLU A 182 -7.09 9.80 -12.73
CA GLU A 182 -7.25 11.24 -13.01
C GLU A 182 -5.87 11.91 -13.15
N GLU A 183 -4.88 11.43 -12.39
CA GLU A 183 -3.50 11.91 -12.39
C GLU A 183 -2.60 11.18 -13.42
N GLY A 184 -3.08 10.09 -14.01
CA GLY A 184 -2.38 9.35 -15.07
C GLY A 184 -1.51 8.19 -14.58
N GLY A 185 -1.27 8.06 -13.28
CA GLY A 185 -0.43 7.02 -12.69
C GLY A 185 -1.21 5.85 -12.08
N ALA A 186 -2.07 5.15 -12.82
CA ALA A 186 -2.74 3.98 -12.25
C ALA A 186 -1.84 2.72 -12.29
N LEU A 187 -1.77 1.95 -11.18
CA LEU A 187 -1.24 0.59 -11.22
C LEU A 187 -2.32 -0.38 -11.72
N VAL A 188 -2.04 -1.03 -12.84
CA VAL A 188 -2.96 -1.93 -13.55
C VAL A 188 -2.35 -3.32 -13.68
N GLY A 189 -3.09 -4.34 -13.27
CA GLY A 189 -2.73 -5.74 -13.46
C GLY A 189 -3.76 -6.49 -14.28
N LEU A 190 -3.34 -7.26 -15.27
CA LEU A 190 -4.19 -8.10 -16.09
C LEU A 190 -3.56 -9.48 -16.30
N ARG A 191 -4.34 -10.53 -16.10
CA ARG A 191 -3.99 -11.89 -16.47
C ARG A 191 -5.09 -12.52 -17.31
N VAL A 192 -4.73 -13.01 -18.49
CA VAL A 192 -5.59 -13.84 -19.34
C VAL A 192 -5.11 -15.27 -19.22
N PHE A 193 -6.01 -16.21 -19.00
CA PHE A 193 -5.67 -17.62 -18.85
C PHE A 193 -6.62 -18.55 -19.58
N ASN A 194 -6.15 -19.76 -19.86
CA ASN A 194 -6.91 -20.80 -20.53
C ASN A 194 -6.60 -22.18 -19.94
N ARG A 195 -7.58 -23.07 -19.98
CA ARG A 195 -7.45 -24.48 -19.60
C ARG A 195 -7.58 -25.40 -20.81
N PRO A 196 -6.53 -25.53 -21.65
CA PRO A 196 -6.61 -26.22 -22.95
C PRO A 196 -6.83 -27.74 -22.82
N MET A 197 -6.49 -28.32 -21.67
CA MET A 197 -6.70 -29.74 -21.35
C MET A 197 -7.07 -29.86 -19.87
N PRO A 198 -7.71 -30.97 -19.44
CA PRO A 198 -7.98 -31.21 -18.03
C PRO A 198 -6.71 -31.06 -17.20
N ARG A 199 -6.80 -30.34 -16.08
CA ARG A 199 -5.73 -30.09 -15.11
C ARG A 199 -4.61 -29.15 -15.56
N LEU A 200 -4.53 -28.77 -16.83
CA LEU A 200 -3.53 -27.82 -17.33
C LEU A 200 -4.15 -26.42 -17.43
N GLU A 201 -3.55 -25.45 -16.77
CA GLU A 201 -3.83 -24.02 -16.94
C GLU A 201 -2.57 -23.32 -17.45
N VAL A 202 -2.75 -22.40 -18.39
CA VAL A 202 -1.70 -21.50 -18.87
C VAL A 202 -2.20 -20.07 -18.83
N GLY A 203 -1.33 -19.13 -18.48
CA GLY A 203 -1.68 -17.72 -18.34
C GLY A 203 -0.61 -16.79 -18.90
N LEU A 204 -1.06 -15.60 -19.31
CA LEU A 204 -0.25 -14.45 -19.66
C LEU A 204 -0.64 -13.32 -18.71
N THR A 205 0.33 -12.78 -17.99
CA THR A 205 0.14 -11.71 -16.99
C THR A 205 0.92 -10.49 -17.41
N TYR A 206 0.31 -9.31 -17.32
CA TYR A 206 0.99 -8.03 -17.45
C TYR A 206 0.56 -7.14 -16.29
N VAL A 207 1.52 -6.58 -15.58
CA VAL A 207 1.30 -5.58 -14.52
C VAL A 207 2.13 -4.36 -14.87
N VAL A 208 1.54 -3.18 -14.78
CA VAL A 208 2.19 -1.92 -15.13
C VAL A 208 1.73 -0.83 -14.18
N ASP A 209 2.69 -0.06 -13.68
CA ASP A 209 2.46 1.27 -13.14
C ASP A 209 2.63 2.27 -14.29
N LEU A 210 1.68 3.18 -14.44
CA LEU A 210 1.73 4.17 -15.52
C LEU A 210 2.56 5.40 -15.17
N ASP A 211 2.80 5.64 -13.88
CA ASP A 211 3.64 6.71 -13.37
C ASP A 211 3.91 6.46 -11.89
N GLN A 212 5.11 6.02 -11.51
CA GLN A 212 5.41 5.72 -10.11
C GLN A 212 5.39 6.97 -9.22
N TYR A 213 5.65 8.17 -9.76
CA TYR A 213 5.59 9.42 -8.99
C TYR A 213 4.17 9.78 -8.54
N ALA A 214 3.13 9.24 -9.17
CA ALA A 214 1.75 9.38 -8.70
C ALA A 214 1.50 8.72 -7.33
N GLY A 215 2.45 7.93 -6.81
CA GLY A 215 2.42 7.47 -5.42
C GLY A 215 2.63 8.58 -4.38
N LEU A 216 3.21 9.71 -4.79
CA LEU A 216 3.44 10.87 -3.94
C LEU A 216 2.16 11.70 -3.91
N LEU A 217 1.50 11.78 -2.75
CA LEU A 217 0.26 12.55 -2.60
C LEU A 217 0.54 14.04 -2.78
N ASP A 218 -0.27 14.71 -3.58
CA ASP A 218 -0.26 16.14 -3.86
C ASP A 218 -1.73 16.58 -3.84
N ARG A 219 -2.13 17.28 -2.77
CA ARG A 219 -3.56 17.48 -2.45
C ARG A 219 -4.17 18.69 -3.14
N ASP A 220 -3.44 19.77 -3.25
CA ASP A 220 -3.87 21.01 -3.91
C ASP A 220 -3.49 21.04 -5.39
N GLY A 221 -2.61 20.15 -5.84
CA GLY A 221 -2.30 19.93 -7.25
C GLY A 221 -1.35 20.96 -7.83
N ASP A 222 -0.53 21.60 -7.00
CA ASP A 222 0.47 22.58 -7.43
C ASP A 222 1.74 21.95 -8.03
N GLY A 223 1.89 20.62 -7.89
CA GLY A 223 2.99 19.80 -8.37
C GLY A 223 3.97 19.35 -7.28
N PHE A 224 3.93 19.93 -6.09
CA PHE A 224 4.78 19.56 -4.96
C PHE A 224 4.05 18.57 -4.07
N PRO A 225 4.60 17.37 -3.82
CA PRO A 225 3.95 16.44 -2.90
C PRO A 225 3.83 16.98 -1.47
N ASP A 226 2.73 16.65 -0.78
CA ASP A 226 2.40 17.08 0.59
C ASP A 226 3.56 16.89 1.61
N ASP A 227 4.44 15.91 1.40
CA ASP A 227 5.56 15.58 2.30
C ASP A 227 6.76 16.56 2.12
N VAL A 228 6.83 17.34 1.03
CA VAL A 228 7.88 18.34 0.73
C VAL A 228 7.34 19.74 0.45
N ASP A 229 6.03 19.90 0.42
CA ASP A 229 5.34 21.19 0.31
C ASP A 229 5.17 21.86 1.69
N ALA A 230 5.55 23.13 1.78
CA ALA A 230 5.39 23.95 2.99
C ALA A 230 3.94 24.40 3.22
N PHE A 231 3.12 24.47 2.18
CA PHE A 231 1.72 24.91 2.20
C PHE A 231 0.78 23.92 1.47
N PRO A 232 0.66 22.65 1.93
CA PRO A 232 -0.04 21.53 1.26
C PRO A 232 -1.58 21.61 1.21
N GLU A 233 -2.13 22.81 1.37
CA GLU A 233 -3.55 23.12 1.24
C GLU A 233 -3.79 24.39 0.39
N ASP A 234 -2.75 24.95 -0.25
CA ASP A 234 -2.78 26.21 -0.98
C ASP A 234 -2.08 26.07 -2.34
N GLU A 235 -2.86 25.90 -3.41
CA GLU A 235 -2.36 25.67 -4.78
C GLU A 235 -1.44 26.77 -5.35
N ASP A 236 -1.38 27.93 -4.69
CA ASP A 236 -0.57 29.08 -5.10
C ASP A 236 0.78 29.17 -4.34
N LEU A 237 1.02 28.38 -3.29
CA LEU A 237 2.20 28.47 -2.42
C LEU A 237 2.81 27.09 -2.19
N ALA A 238 4.13 26.94 -2.35
CA ALA A 238 4.79 25.63 -2.20
C ALA A 238 6.06 25.64 -1.33
N LEU A 239 6.89 26.67 -1.50
CA LEU A 239 8.26 26.70 -0.98
C LEU A 239 8.40 27.69 0.18
N ASP A 240 9.12 27.27 1.22
CA ASP A 240 9.53 28.04 2.40
C ASP A 240 10.93 27.54 2.79
N ASN A 241 11.97 28.08 2.13
CA ASN A 241 13.32 27.53 2.14
C ASN A 241 14.03 27.69 3.49
N ASP A 242 13.70 28.75 4.26
CA ASP A 242 14.24 28.99 5.59
C ASP A 242 13.32 28.52 6.74
N GLY A 243 12.05 28.23 6.45
CA GLY A 243 11.08 27.64 7.37
C GLY A 243 10.47 28.66 8.33
N ASP A 244 10.42 29.95 7.97
CA ASP A 244 9.86 31.00 8.83
C ASP A 244 8.33 31.15 8.73
N GLY A 245 7.71 30.45 7.77
CA GLY A 245 6.28 30.45 7.49
C GLY A 245 5.82 31.49 6.47
N VAL A 246 6.74 32.21 5.83
CA VAL A 246 6.51 33.05 4.65
C VAL A 246 6.97 32.27 3.41
N SER A 247 6.15 32.25 2.36
CA SER A 247 6.53 31.60 1.11
C SER A 247 7.68 32.35 0.43
N ASP A 248 8.59 31.62 -0.22
CA ASP A 248 9.72 32.15 -1.00
C ASP A 248 9.28 33.23 -2.02
N ASP A 249 8.05 33.13 -2.56
CA ASP A 249 7.50 34.12 -3.50
C ASP A 249 7.27 35.50 -2.85
N PHE A 250 7.24 35.57 -1.53
CA PHE A 250 7.00 36.77 -0.73
C PHE A 250 8.11 37.06 0.28
N ASP A 251 9.19 36.28 0.28
CA ASP A 251 10.36 36.47 1.11
C ASP A 251 11.57 36.90 0.25
N ALA A 252 12.27 37.94 0.70
CA ALA A 252 13.41 38.50 -0.02
C ALA A 252 14.75 38.18 0.65
N ASP A 253 14.77 37.30 1.64
CA ASP A 253 15.94 36.75 2.35
C ASP A 253 15.66 35.26 2.65
N ASP A 254 15.31 34.50 1.60
CA ASP A 254 14.73 33.15 1.72
C ASP A 254 15.75 32.05 2.07
N ASP A 255 17.04 32.39 2.14
CA ASP A 255 18.07 31.53 2.77
C ASP A 255 18.51 32.02 4.16
N ASN A 256 17.89 33.11 4.64
CA ASN A 256 18.01 33.72 5.96
C ASN A 256 19.47 33.97 6.37
N ASP A 257 20.28 34.44 5.42
CA ASP A 257 21.66 34.84 5.67
C ASP A 257 21.76 36.31 6.17
N GLY A 258 20.64 37.04 6.15
CA GLY A 258 20.51 38.42 6.61
C GLY A 258 20.85 39.46 5.54
N VAL A 259 20.92 39.06 4.27
CA VAL A 259 21.18 39.89 3.11
C VAL A 259 20.06 39.72 2.10
N ILE A 260 19.55 40.84 1.56
CA ILE A 260 18.42 40.78 0.63
C ILE A 260 18.84 40.13 -0.70
N ASP A 261 18.11 39.10 -1.09
CA ASP A 261 18.20 38.39 -2.34
C ASP A 261 17.73 39.27 -3.51
N ILE A 262 18.48 39.24 -4.61
CA ILE A 262 18.14 39.98 -5.83
C ILE A 262 18.28 39.14 -7.10
N ASP A 263 18.31 37.81 -6.95
CA ASP A 263 18.29 36.89 -8.08
C ASP A 263 16.84 36.69 -8.60
N SER A 264 16.66 35.84 -9.60
CA SER A 264 15.33 35.64 -10.21
C SER A 264 14.32 34.96 -9.28
N GLY A 265 14.77 34.28 -8.23
CA GLY A 265 13.92 33.60 -7.25
C GLY A 265 13.50 34.46 -6.06
N SER A 266 13.98 35.70 -5.93
CA SER A 266 13.86 36.49 -4.69
C SER A 266 12.46 37.05 -4.37
N GLY A 267 11.41 36.64 -5.09
CA GLY A 267 10.06 37.23 -5.01
C GLY A 267 9.93 38.72 -5.42
N LEU A 268 11.04 39.41 -5.73
CA LEU A 268 11.05 40.85 -5.96
C LEU A 268 10.77 41.23 -7.43
N PRO A 269 10.02 42.33 -7.67
CA PRO A 269 9.85 42.87 -9.02
C PRO A 269 11.21 43.28 -9.65
N PRO A 270 11.41 43.11 -10.97
CA PRO A 270 12.68 43.43 -11.64
C PRO A 270 13.17 44.87 -11.44
N ASP A 271 12.27 45.85 -11.34
CA ASP A 271 12.63 47.25 -11.09
C ASP A 271 13.10 47.51 -9.65
N VAL A 272 12.61 46.71 -8.70
CA VAL A 272 13.09 46.70 -7.31
C VAL A 272 14.49 46.07 -7.25
N ILE A 273 14.69 44.93 -7.92
CA ILE A 273 16.00 44.27 -8.06
C ILE A 273 17.05 45.24 -8.62
N ASP A 274 16.74 45.91 -9.73
CA ASP A 274 17.64 46.91 -10.35
C ASP A 274 17.94 48.07 -9.38
N GLY A 275 16.93 48.51 -8.62
CA GLY A 275 17.07 49.56 -7.62
C GLY A 275 17.99 49.16 -6.46
N LEU A 276 17.83 47.96 -5.92
CA LEU A 276 18.64 47.42 -4.83
C LEU A 276 20.09 47.18 -5.29
N ALA A 277 20.27 46.62 -6.49
CA ALA A 277 21.59 46.45 -7.10
C ALA A 277 22.32 47.80 -7.30
N ALA A 278 21.60 48.87 -7.65
CA ALA A 278 22.17 50.20 -7.78
C ALA A 278 22.57 50.86 -6.44
N LEU A 279 22.00 50.39 -5.32
CA LEU A 279 22.30 50.86 -3.97
C LEU A 279 23.45 50.08 -3.28
N GLU A 280 23.92 49.00 -3.89
CA GLU A 280 24.99 48.15 -3.37
C GLU A 280 26.29 48.94 -3.10
N GLY A 281 26.87 48.76 -1.92
CA GLY A 281 28.11 49.41 -1.50
C GLY A 281 28.55 49.01 -0.08
N ASP A 282 29.50 49.74 0.50
CA ASP A 282 30.10 49.38 1.81
C ASP A 282 29.08 49.30 2.97
N ALA A 283 27.94 49.98 2.85
CA ALA A 283 26.90 50.05 3.88
C ALA A 283 25.64 49.20 3.58
N PHE A 284 25.52 48.64 2.37
CA PHE A 284 24.36 47.87 1.94
C PHE A 284 24.80 46.80 0.96
N ARG A 285 24.50 45.54 1.28
CA ARG A 285 24.83 44.38 0.46
C ARG A 285 23.54 43.74 -0.05
N VAL A 286 23.66 43.04 -1.16
CA VAL A 286 22.61 42.24 -1.79
C VAL A 286 23.19 40.88 -2.11
N ASP A 287 22.38 39.84 -2.03
CA ASP A 287 22.78 38.48 -2.36
C ASP A 287 22.34 38.09 -3.77
N ARG A 288 23.23 37.37 -4.45
CA ARG A 288 23.02 36.81 -5.78
C ARG A 288 23.33 35.31 -5.82
N ASP A 289 23.80 34.75 -4.71
CA ASP A 289 24.23 33.35 -4.57
C ASP A 289 23.42 32.68 -3.45
N VAL A 290 22.10 32.68 -3.65
CA VAL A 290 21.11 32.25 -2.67
C VAL A 290 21.06 30.73 -2.60
N ARG A 291 21.08 30.18 -1.39
CA ARG A 291 21.07 28.72 -1.17
C ARG A 291 19.65 28.19 -1.05
N ARG A 292 19.00 27.98 -2.20
CA ARG A 292 17.68 27.33 -2.28
C ARG A 292 17.77 25.81 -2.44
N ARG A 293 16.85 25.09 -1.80
CA ARG A 293 16.58 23.68 -2.11
C ARG A 293 15.84 23.57 -3.45
N THR A 294 15.91 22.40 -4.05
CA THR A 294 15.11 22.07 -5.24
C THR A 294 14.34 20.79 -4.94
N PRO A 295 13.24 20.90 -4.17
CA PRO A 295 12.38 19.75 -3.93
C PRO A 295 11.78 19.25 -5.24
N PHE A 296 11.34 17.98 -5.21
CA PHE A 296 10.68 17.33 -6.31
C PHE A 296 9.39 18.07 -6.69
N ASP A 297 9.22 18.29 -7.99
CA ASP A 297 8.05 18.93 -8.58
C ASP A 297 7.58 18.04 -9.75
N LYS A 298 6.38 17.48 -9.61
CA LYS A 298 5.73 16.62 -10.62
C LYS A 298 5.62 17.30 -11.98
N ASN A 299 5.46 18.63 -12.02
CA ASN A 299 5.33 19.39 -13.26
C ASN A 299 6.66 19.55 -14.01
N ARG A 300 7.79 19.25 -13.36
CA ARG A 300 9.14 19.28 -13.97
C ARG A 300 9.60 17.93 -14.48
N VAL A 301 8.94 16.85 -14.09
CA VAL A 301 9.27 15.48 -14.48
C VAL A 301 8.26 14.91 -15.46
N GLY A 302 8.69 13.92 -16.25
CA GLY A 302 7.78 13.09 -17.02
C GLY A 302 7.14 12.02 -16.14
N SER A 303 6.16 11.30 -16.69
CA SER A 303 5.68 10.06 -16.09
C SER A 303 6.78 9.01 -16.06
N ASP A 304 6.79 8.17 -15.03
CA ASP A 304 7.72 7.05 -14.86
C ASP A 304 6.99 5.68 -14.94
N PRO A 305 6.77 5.14 -16.15
CA PRO A 305 6.01 3.91 -16.37
C PRO A 305 6.84 2.61 -16.28
N PHE A 306 6.71 1.88 -15.18
CA PHE A 306 7.34 0.57 -15.01
C PHE A 306 6.37 -0.61 -15.13
N GLY A 307 6.75 -1.66 -15.85
CA GLY A 307 5.91 -2.84 -16.06
C GLY A 307 6.65 -4.18 -16.06
N ILE A 308 5.90 -5.26 -15.88
CA ILE A 308 6.41 -6.64 -15.92
C ILE A 308 5.42 -7.52 -16.69
N LEU A 309 5.94 -8.22 -17.70
CA LEU A 309 5.20 -9.19 -18.52
C LEU A 309 5.64 -10.61 -18.18
N GLY A 310 4.70 -11.54 -17.99
CA GLY A 310 5.03 -12.92 -17.67
C GLY A 310 4.08 -13.97 -18.21
N LEU A 311 4.60 -15.18 -18.29
CA LEU A 311 3.89 -16.39 -18.70
C LEU A 311 3.86 -17.38 -17.54
N ASP A 312 2.74 -18.07 -17.36
CA ASP A 312 2.57 -19.09 -16.33
C ASP A 312 1.93 -20.36 -16.83
N ALA A 313 2.30 -21.47 -16.20
CA ALA A 313 1.70 -22.77 -16.46
C ALA A 313 1.56 -23.56 -15.16
N GLY A 314 0.44 -24.26 -15.02
CA GLY A 314 0.11 -25.09 -13.87
C GLY A 314 -0.52 -26.40 -14.29
N TYR A 315 -0.09 -27.50 -13.68
CA TYR A 315 -0.63 -28.83 -13.89
C TYR A 315 -1.06 -29.46 -12.57
N ASN A 316 -2.37 -29.62 -12.37
CA ASN A 316 -2.93 -30.28 -11.19
C ASN A 316 -2.74 -31.81 -11.31
N VAL A 317 -1.71 -32.34 -10.67
CA VAL A 317 -1.32 -33.76 -10.73
C VAL A 317 -2.34 -34.64 -9.99
N LEU A 318 -2.73 -34.20 -8.79
CA LEU A 318 -3.63 -34.92 -7.90
C LEU A 318 -4.67 -33.97 -7.34
N ASP A 319 -5.93 -34.37 -7.41
CA ASP A 319 -7.06 -33.60 -6.91
C ASP A 319 -7.98 -34.56 -6.14
N ASP A 320 -7.64 -34.79 -4.88
CA ASP A 320 -8.36 -35.66 -3.94
C ASP A 320 -8.61 -34.90 -2.63
N ASP A 321 -9.64 -35.28 -1.89
CA ASP A 321 -10.02 -34.69 -0.60
C ASP A 321 -8.88 -34.74 0.45
N ARG A 322 -7.92 -35.67 0.29
CA ARG A 322 -6.77 -35.82 1.20
C ARG A 322 -5.48 -35.14 0.73
N LEU A 323 -5.32 -34.95 -0.58
CA LEU A 323 -4.11 -34.45 -1.20
C LEU A 323 -4.47 -33.73 -2.49
N ASN A 324 -4.22 -32.43 -2.52
CA ASN A 324 -4.13 -31.67 -3.75
C ASN A 324 -2.64 -31.41 -4.05
N LEU A 325 -2.21 -31.67 -5.29
CA LEU A 325 -0.83 -31.45 -5.73
C LEU A 325 -0.82 -30.81 -7.11
N THR A 326 -0.28 -29.60 -7.20
CA THR A 326 -0.04 -28.86 -8.44
C THR A 326 1.45 -28.67 -8.66
N ILE A 327 1.91 -28.94 -9.88
CA ILE A 327 3.24 -28.54 -10.35
C ILE A 327 3.05 -27.31 -11.23
N TYR A 328 3.87 -26.29 -11.05
CA TYR A 328 3.73 -25.04 -11.80
C TYR A 328 5.08 -24.41 -12.13
N GLY A 329 5.02 -23.38 -12.96
CA GLY A 329 6.11 -22.43 -13.12
C GLY A 329 5.63 -21.10 -13.69
N GLN A 330 6.41 -20.06 -13.46
CA GLN A 330 6.26 -18.75 -14.11
C GLN A 330 7.61 -18.26 -14.61
N MET A 331 7.55 -17.42 -15.64
CA MET A 331 8.69 -16.62 -16.10
C MET A 331 8.20 -15.21 -16.41
N ALA A 332 9.03 -14.20 -16.17
CA ALA A 332 8.64 -12.81 -16.34
C ALA A 332 9.84 -11.94 -16.75
N VAL A 333 9.58 -10.91 -17.56
CA VAL A 333 10.55 -9.90 -18.02
C VAL A 333 10.07 -8.52 -17.59
N MET A 334 11.00 -7.66 -17.20
CA MET A 334 10.72 -6.26 -16.90
C MET A 334 10.67 -5.44 -18.18
N ILE A 335 9.80 -4.44 -18.19
CA ILE A 335 9.55 -3.52 -19.29
C ILE A 335 9.50 -2.14 -18.63
N ASP A 336 10.56 -1.39 -18.87
CA ASP A 336 10.78 -0.10 -18.26
C ASP A 336 11.09 0.92 -19.35
N ASP A 337 10.83 2.20 -19.09
CA ASP A 337 11.27 3.27 -19.98
C ASP A 337 12.74 3.64 -19.74
N ASP A 338 13.20 4.72 -20.38
CA ASP A 338 14.60 5.14 -20.27
C ASP A 338 14.58 6.58 -19.79
N ASP A 339 14.72 6.71 -18.48
CA ASP A 339 14.58 7.94 -17.72
C ASP A 339 15.90 8.30 -17.00
N GLU A 340 17.03 7.82 -17.52
CA GLU A 340 18.36 8.20 -17.03
C GLU A 340 18.55 9.72 -17.13
N LEU A 341 18.73 10.36 -15.97
CA LEU A 341 18.98 11.79 -15.87
C LEU A 341 20.47 12.08 -15.66
N SER A 342 20.98 13.11 -16.35
CA SER A 342 22.27 13.68 -15.98
C SER A 342 22.21 14.24 -14.54
N PRO A 343 23.32 14.27 -13.77
CA PRO A 343 23.29 14.81 -12.40
C PRO A 343 22.68 16.21 -12.32
N ALA A 344 22.98 17.09 -13.27
CA ALA A 344 22.41 18.43 -13.32
C ALA A 344 20.90 18.43 -13.60
N SER A 345 20.42 17.49 -14.42
CA SER A 345 18.99 17.35 -14.71
C SER A 345 18.23 16.80 -13.49
N ALA A 346 18.78 15.76 -12.85
CA ALA A 346 18.23 15.20 -11.61
C ALA A 346 18.15 16.26 -10.51
N ASP A 347 19.24 17.03 -10.32
CA ASP A 347 19.27 18.14 -9.36
C ASP A 347 18.19 19.20 -9.68
N SER A 348 18.03 19.59 -10.95
CA SER A 348 17.03 20.61 -11.36
C SER A 348 15.58 20.15 -11.26
N GLN A 349 15.34 18.84 -11.21
CA GLN A 349 14.02 18.21 -11.14
C GLN A 349 13.68 17.71 -9.73
N GLY A 350 14.60 17.83 -8.77
CA GLY A 350 14.42 17.27 -7.43
C GLY A 350 14.32 15.74 -7.46
N VAL A 351 15.09 15.07 -8.31
CA VAL A 351 15.13 13.59 -8.41
C VAL A 351 16.46 13.08 -7.87
N ALA A 352 16.45 11.91 -7.25
CA ALA A 352 17.66 11.24 -6.81
C ALA A 352 18.57 10.93 -8.02
N PRO A 353 19.89 11.22 -7.94
CA PRO A 353 20.80 10.96 -9.05
C PRO A 353 21.05 9.46 -9.22
N GLY A 354 21.45 9.07 -10.43
CA GLY A 354 21.83 7.68 -10.71
C GLY A 354 20.67 6.78 -11.12
N ASN A 355 19.51 7.36 -11.43
CA ASN A 355 18.44 6.64 -12.08
C ASN A 355 18.89 6.09 -13.45
N ARG A 356 18.36 4.93 -13.82
CA ARG A 356 18.60 4.26 -15.09
C ARG A 356 17.45 3.32 -15.35
N LYS A 357 17.29 2.97 -16.62
CA LYS A 357 16.44 1.88 -17.04
C LYS A 357 16.72 0.58 -16.27
N ALA A 358 15.69 0.05 -15.62
CA ALA A 358 15.65 -1.26 -15.00
C ALA A 358 15.41 -2.35 -16.06
N GLU A 359 16.28 -3.36 -16.08
CA GLU A 359 16.15 -4.50 -16.97
C GLU A 359 16.34 -5.80 -16.20
N GLY A 360 15.59 -6.84 -16.58
CA GLY A 360 15.82 -8.16 -16.00
C GLY A 360 14.74 -9.17 -16.28
N PHE A 361 15.04 -10.40 -15.90
CA PHE A 361 14.20 -11.56 -16.15
C PHE A 361 14.22 -12.51 -14.95
N GLY A 362 13.07 -13.10 -14.65
CA GLY A 362 12.90 -14.05 -13.57
C GLY A 362 12.18 -15.32 -13.99
N VAL A 363 12.57 -16.43 -13.37
CA VAL A 363 11.92 -17.74 -13.47
C VAL A 363 11.67 -18.28 -12.08
N MET A 364 10.48 -18.84 -11.88
CA MET A 364 10.19 -19.74 -10.76
C MET A 364 9.73 -21.08 -11.34
N ALA A 365 10.64 -22.05 -11.42
CA ALA A 365 10.36 -23.39 -11.91
C ALA A 365 11.49 -24.37 -11.55
N PRO A 366 11.16 -25.62 -11.13
CA PRO A 366 9.82 -26.10 -10.85
C PRO A 366 9.25 -25.51 -9.55
N GLY A 367 7.95 -25.21 -9.56
CA GLY A 367 7.14 -24.92 -8.38
C GLY A 367 6.28 -26.13 -8.01
N LEU A 368 6.22 -26.43 -6.71
CA LEU A 368 5.38 -27.47 -6.14
C LEU A 368 4.41 -26.81 -5.17
N TRP A 369 3.12 -27.06 -5.36
CA TRP A 369 2.09 -26.63 -4.42
C TRP A 369 1.31 -27.85 -3.96
N ALA A 370 1.36 -28.13 -2.66
CA ALA A 370 0.68 -29.26 -2.06
C ALA A 370 -0.20 -28.83 -0.89
N LYS A 371 -1.44 -29.32 -0.88
CA LYS A 371 -2.34 -29.25 0.27
C LYS A 371 -2.54 -30.64 0.85
N VAL A 372 -2.09 -30.84 2.08
CA VAL A 372 -2.10 -32.14 2.78
C VAL A 372 -2.64 -31.93 4.19
N GLY A 373 -3.90 -32.29 4.42
CA GLY A 373 -4.56 -32.09 5.70
C GLY A 373 -4.55 -30.60 6.12
N PRO A 374 -4.00 -30.24 7.31
CA PRO A 374 -3.95 -28.86 7.77
C PRO A 374 -2.80 -28.05 7.17
N PHE A 375 -1.99 -28.64 6.27
CA PHE A 375 -0.84 -27.98 5.67
C PHE A 375 -1.14 -27.59 4.22
N ASP A 376 -0.83 -26.35 3.88
CA ASP A 376 -0.86 -25.81 2.53
C ASP A 376 0.51 -25.18 2.25
N GLY A 377 1.31 -25.86 1.43
CA GLY A 377 2.73 -25.56 1.27
C GLY A 377 3.12 -25.34 -0.19
N ARG A 378 4.03 -24.39 -0.40
CA ARG A 378 4.68 -24.14 -1.69
C ARG A 378 6.19 -24.25 -1.56
N LEU A 379 6.84 -24.81 -2.58
CA LEU A 379 8.28 -24.86 -2.70
C LEU A 379 8.66 -24.59 -4.16
N GLU A 380 9.57 -23.65 -4.37
CA GLU A 380 9.94 -23.17 -5.71
C GLU A 380 11.45 -23.07 -5.81
N TYR A 381 11.99 -23.51 -6.95
CA TYR A 381 13.29 -23.06 -7.41
C TYR A 381 13.12 -21.77 -8.19
N ARG A 382 13.95 -20.76 -7.88
CA ARG A 382 13.91 -19.45 -8.52
C ARG A 382 15.25 -19.12 -9.16
N PHE A 383 15.22 -18.41 -10.28
CA PHE A 383 16.37 -17.83 -10.96
C PHE A 383 16.02 -16.43 -11.42
N PHE A 384 16.81 -15.42 -11.03
CA PHE A 384 16.64 -14.03 -11.45
C PHE A 384 17.91 -13.52 -12.11
N GLN A 385 17.75 -12.58 -13.03
CA GLN A 385 18.84 -11.96 -13.74
C GLN A 385 18.66 -10.44 -13.72
N ASP A 386 19.78 -9.74 -13.57
CA ASP A 386 19.93 -8.30 -13.57
C ASP A 386 19.15 -7.68 -12.40
N ASP A 387 18.14 -6.85 -12.66
CA ASP A 387 17.40 -6.13 -11.62
C ASP A 387 16.15 -6.87 -11.11
N PHE A 388 15.89 -8.08 -11.59
CA PHE A 388 14.62 -8.74 -11.37
C PHE A 388 14.38 -9.13 -9.91
N GLU A 389 13.30 -8.61 -9.33
CA GLU A 389 12.79 -9.00 -8.02
C GLU A 389 11.39 -9.64 -8.14
N ALA A 390 11.20 -10.78 -7.48
CA ALA A 390 9.89 -11.44 -7.44
C ALA A 390 8.93 -10.72 -6.49
N GLY A 391 7.68 -10.54 -6.93
CA GLY A 391 6.67 -9.83 -6.14
C GLY A 391 6.96 -8.34 -6.05
N TYR A 392 7.53 -7.72 -7.10
CA TYR A 392 7.78 -6.27 -7.16
C TYR A 392 6.56 -5.45 -6.72
N PHE A 393 5.37 -5.85 -7.18
CA PHE A 393 4.08 -5.30 -6.75
C PHE A 393 3.50 -6.12 -5.58
N ASP A 394 4.05 -5.95 -4.38
CA ASP A 394 3.61 -6.64 -3.16
C ASP A 394 2.72 -5.80 -2.23
N ASN A 395 2.57 -6.26 -0.99
CA ASN A 395 1.81 -5.58 0.07
C ASN A 395 2.38 -4.19 0.43
N LEU A 396 3.67 -3.91 0.17
CA LEU A 396 4.32 -2.62 0.46
C LEU A 396 4.34 -1.68 -0.74
N TYR A 397 3.95 -2.14 -1.94
CA TYR A 397 4.08 -1.37 -3.17
C TYR A 397 3.59 0.07 -3.06
N ASP A 398 2.35 0.31 -2.63
CA ASP A 398 1.80 1.68 -2.51
C ASP A 398 2.61 2.60 -1.57
N VAL A 399 3.45 2.06 -0.67
CA VAL A 399 4.29 2.83 0.26
C VAL A 399 5.71 3.01 -0.27
N ASP A 400 6.25 2.04 -1.02
CA ASP A 400 7.60 2.11 -1.58
C ASP A 400 7.65 2.47 -3.07
N ARG A 401 6.50 2.66 -3.72
CA ARG A 401 6.30 3.04 -5.13
C ARG A 401 7.19 4.20 -5.57
N ALA A 402 7.21 5.26 -4.77
CA ALA A 402 8.14 6.37 -4.86
C ALA A 402 8.42 6.88 -3.44
N ARG A 403 9.68 7.19 -3.15
CA ARG A 403 10.14 7.68 -1.84
C ARG A 403 10.63 9.11 -1.97
N LEU A 404 10.30 9.94 -0.99
CA LEU A 404 10.85 11.27 -0.83
C LEU A 404 11.88 11.28 0.30
N ASP A 405 13.05 11.81 0.02
CA ASP A 405 14.01 12.21 1.05
C ASP A 405 13.61 13.60 1.57
N VAL A 406 13.05 13.64 2.77
CA VAL A 406 12.53 14.87 3.40
C VAL A 406 13.64 15.91 3.68
N ALA A 407 14.93 15.51 3.74
CA ALA A 407 16.03 16.47 3.87
C ALA A 407 16.25 17.25 2.59
N THR A 408 16.39 16.48 1.51
CA THR A 408 16.83 17.00 0.22
C THR A 408 15.66 17.43 -0.65
N GLY A 409 14.45 17.00 -0.31
CA GLY A 409 13.24 17.13 -1.10
C GLY A 409 13.23 16.21 -2.32
N ARG A 410 14.18 15.29 -2.47
CA ARG A 410 14.35 14.51 -3.70
C ARG A 410 13.48 13.27 -3.73
N ALA A 411 12.83 13.03 -4.87
CA ALA A 411 12.09 11.80 -5.11
C ALA A 411 12.99 10.71 -5.72
N GLN A 412 12.70 9.45 -5.38
CA GLN A 412 13.26 8.27 -6.01
C GLN A 412 12.14 7.24 -6.23
N PRO A 413 11.85 6.85 -7.47
CA PRO A 413 10.90 5.78 -7.74
C PRO A 413 11.53 4.41 -7.40
N LYS A 414 10.69 3.39 -7.22
CA LYS A 414 11.11 2.07 -6.72
C LYS A 414 12.07 1.35 -7.65
N ASP A 415 11.85 1.45 -8.94
CA ASP A 415 12.64 0.88 -10.04
C ASP A 415 14.05 1.48 -10.06
N ALA A 416 14.19 2.78 -9.82
CA ALA A 416 15.46 3.47 -9.63
C ALA A 416 16.27 2.96 -8.41
N SER A 417 15.61 2.25 -7.48
CA SER A 417 16.27 1.60 -6.35
C SER A 417 16.79 0.19 -6.68
N LEU A 418 16.47 -0.33 -7.87
CA LEU A 418 16.98 -1.60 -8.39
C LEU A 418 18.40 -1.40 -8.96
N GLY A 419 19.35 -2.24 -8.55
CA GLY A 419 20.77 -1.96 -8.80
C GLY A 419 21.69 -3.17 -8.83
N ARG A 420 21.14 -4.39 -8.84
CA ARG A 420 21.94 -5.60 -8.65
C ARG A 420 22.81 -5.93 -9.85
N GLY A 421 22.24 -5.94 -11.05
CA GLY A 421 22.99 -6.26 -12.28
C GLY A 421 23.67 -7.64 -12.25
N GLU A 422 23.12 -8.62 -11.52
CA GLU A 422 23.72 -9.95 -11.34
C GLU A 422 22.72 -11.10 -11.57
N SER A 423 23.22 -12.34 -11.61
CA SER A 423 22.38 -13.53 -11.68
C SER A 423 22.24 -14.18 -10.31
N LEU A 424 21.00 -14.39 -9.89
CA LEU A 424 20.62 -14.99 -8.63
C LEU A 424 19.94 -16.34 -8.85
N ASN A 425 20.25 -17.33 -8.02
CA ASN A 425 19.48 -18.57 -7.95
C ASN A 425 19.18 -18.97 -6.52
N GLY A 426 18.03 -19.57 -6.28
CA GLY A 426 17.63 -19.88 -4.92
C GLY A 426 16.35 -20.64 -4.77
N VAL A 427 15.87 -20.64 -3.54
CA VAL A 427 14.65 -21.33 -3.15
C VAL A 427 13.69 -20.37 -2.47
N TYR A 428 12.41 -20.58 -2.73
CA TYR A 428 11.32 -19.99 -1.99
C TYR A 428 10.46 -21.09 -1.39
N GLY A 429 10.08 -20.92 -0.12
CA GLY A 429 9.18 -21.82 0.57
C GLY A 429 8.10 -21.05 1.27
N ARG A 430 6.86 -21.53 1.19
CA ARG A 430 5.72 -21.02 1.96
C ARG A 430 5.03 -22.18 2.66
N LEU A 431 4.62 -21.95 3.89
CA LEU A 431 3.79 -22.88 4.65
C LEU A 431 2.66 -22.11 5.31
N VAL A 432 1.43 -22.50 5.02
CA VAL A 432 0.23 -22.12 5.75
C VAL A 432 -0.26 -23.34 6.50
N THR A 433 -0.58 -23.18 7.78
CA THR A 433 -1.12 -24.27 8.57
C THR A 433 -2.07 -23.81 9.66
N ASP A 434 -3.05 -24.65 9.96
CA ASP A 434 -3.73 -24.62 11.25
C ASP A 434 -2.87 -25.42 12.25
N LEU A 435 -2.16 -24.72 13.14
CA LEU A 435 -1.26 -25.25 14.16
C LEU A 435 -2.05 -26.04 15.21
N PHE A 436 -2.49 -27.24 14.84
CA PHE A 436 -3.23 -28.18 15.69
C PHE A 436 -4.51 -27.60 16.31
N GLY A 437 -5.21 -26.70 15.59
CA GLY A 437 -6.42 -26.04 16.08
C GLY A 437 -6.15 -24.88 17.03
N LEU A 438 -4.88 -24.53 17.28
CA LEU A 438 -4.50 -23.48 18.23
C LEU A 438 -4.37 -22.12 17.55
N ALA A 439 -3.73 -22.06 16.39
CA ALA A 439 -3.53 -20.81 15.66
C ALA A 439 -3.41 -21.11 14.17
N ARG A 440 -3.94 -20.22 13.34
CA ARG A 440 -3.58 -20.20 11.93
C ARG A 440 -2.23 -19.49 11.84
N GLY A 441 -1.25 -20.12 11.21
CA GLY A 441 0.05 -19.53 10.93
C GLY A 441 0.35 -19.60 9.45
N ALA A 442 0.95 -18.55 8.90
CA ALA A 442 1.62 -18.62 7.62
C ALA A 442 3.01 -18.01 7.72
N ALA A 443 3.97 -18.62 7.05
CA ALA A 443 5.30 -18.07 6.89
C ALA A 443 5.82 -18.40 5.50
N ASP A 444 6.56 -17.48 4.93
CA ASP A 444 7.28 -17.67 3.70
C ASP A 444 8.67 -17.03 3.73
N TYR A 445 9.60 -17.70 3.07
CA TYR A 445 11.01 -17.36 3.09
C TYR A 445 11.63 -17.58 1.71
N GLN A 446 12.41 -16.62 1.26
CA GLN A 446 13.26 -16.75 0.08
C GLN A 446 14.73 -16.63 0.47
N HIS A 447 15.56 -17.43 -0.18
CA HIS A 447 17.00 -17.28 -0.14
C HIS A 447 17.57 -17.45 -1.54
N MET A 448 18.05 -16.35 -2.12
CA MET A 448 18.74 -16.32 -3.40
C MET A 448 20.21 -16.00 -3.19
N VAL A 449 21.08 -16.60 -4.01
CA VAL A 449 22.52 -16.43 -3.96
C VAL A 449 23.03 -16.06 -5.35
N GLY A 450 23.93 -15.08 -5.41
CA GLY A 450 24.60 -14.61 -6.62
C GLY A 450 26.12 -14.44 -6.42
N ALA A 451 26.69 -13.49 -7.15
CA ALA A 451 28.07 -13.06 -6.99
C ALA A 451 28.23 -12.10 -5.80
N ASP A 452 27.22 -11.26 -5.55
CA ASP A 452 27.18 -10.33 -4.43
C ASP A 452 26.44 -10.93 -3.22
N GLU A 453 26.03 -10.09 -2.27
CA GLU A 453 25.30 -10.51 -1.08
C GLU A 453 24.02 -11.31 -1.44
N PRO A 454 23.45 -12.11 -0.53
CA PRO A 454 22.25 -12.89 -0.85
C PRO A 454 20.98 -12.03 -0.76
N LEU A 455 20.08 -12.18 -1.74
CA LEU A 455 18.73 -11.62 -1.69
C LEU A 455 17.81 -12.52 -0.84
N ARG A 456 17.36 -11.99 0.30
CA ARG A 456 16.55 -12.72 1.28
C ARG A 456 15.29 -11.95 1.65
N GLN A 457 14.20 -12.67 1.88
CA GLN A 457 12.94 -12.10 2.39
C GLN A 457 12.28 -13.07 3.35
N LEU A 458 11.59 -12.53 4.35
CA LEU A 458 10.81 -13.29 5.32
C LEU A 458 9.47 -12.59 5.54
N HIS A 459 8.39 -13.33 5.33
CA HIS A 459 7.05 -12.91 5.74
C HIS A 459 6.45 -13.93 6.69
N ALA A 460 5.72 -13.46 7.69
CA ALA A 460 5.08 -14.30 8.69
C ALA A 460 3.79 -13.64 9.20
N GLU A 461 2.78 -14.45 9.45
CA GLU A 461 1.54 -14.03 10.07
C GLU A 461 0.98 -15.14 10.95
N ALA A 462 0.31 -14.74 12.03
CA ALA A 462 -0.37 -15.66 12.91
C ALA A 462 -1.65 -15.05 13.46
N ASP A 463 -2.70 -15.85 13.50
CA ASP A 463 -4.00 -15.54 14.08
C ASP A 463 -4.36 -16.59 15.13
N LEU A 464 -4.80 -16.16 16.31
CA LEU A 464 -5.32 -17.12 17.30
C LEU A 464 -6.60 -17.77 16.80
N SER A 465 -6.71 -19.09 16.99
CA SER A 465 -7.91 -19.82 16.60
C SER A 465 -9.11 -19.41 17.47
N PRO A 466 -10.35 -19.61 16.99
CA PRO A 466 -11.55 -19.42 17.80
C PRO A 466 -11.51 -20.18 19.13
N GLN A 467 -10.84 -21.33 19.17
CA GLN A 467 -10.72 -22.15 20.36
C GLN A 467 -9.81 -21.49 21.40
N LEU A 468 -8.64 -20.98 21.01
CA LEU A 468 -7.75 -20.25 21.91
C LEU A 468 -8.34 -18.91 22.35
N LEU A 469 -9.03 -18.20 21.45
CA LEU A 469 -9.72 -16.95 21.79
C LEU A 469 -10.71 -17.15 22.95
N THR A 470 -11.37 -18.31 23.04
CA THR A 470 -12.28 -18.61 24.16
C THR A 470 -11.58 -18.87 25.50
N MET A 471 -10.28 -19.19 25.50
CA MET A 471 -9.52 -19.46 26.73
C MET A 471 -9.15 -18.18 27.47
N VAL A 472 -8.99 -17.07 26.75
CA VAL A 472 -8.74 -15.75 27.34
C VAL A 472 -10.07 -15.01 27.45
N PRO A 473 -10.59 -14.76 28.66
CA PRO A 473 -11.87 -14.10 28.83
C PRO A 473 -11.93 -12.79 28.03
N ARG A 474 -13.02 -12.62 27.28
CA ARG A 474 -13.31 -11.45 26.44
C ARG A 474 -12.40 -11.24 25.23
N LEU A 475 -11.35 -12.02 25.03
CA LEU A 475 -10.55 -11.90 23.80
C LEU A 475 -11.36 -12.40 22.60
N LYS A 476 -11.44 -11.59 21.55
CA LYS A 476 -12.19 -11.90 20.31
C LYS A 476 -11.32 -11.90 19.07
N ARG A 477 -10.18 -11.23 19.13
CA ARG A 477 -9.27 -11.07 18.01
C ARG A 477 -7.85 -10.95 18.55
N ALA A 478 -6.91 -11.62 17.90
CA ALA A 478 -5.49 -11.50 18.17
C ALA A 478 -4.75 -11.98 16.93
N SER A 479 -4.11 -11.06 16.23
CA SER A 479 -3.24 -11.35 15.10
C SER A 479 -1.91 -10.61 15.24
N ALA A 480 -0.88 -11.15 14.60
CA ALA A 480 0.39 -10.46 14.39
C ALA A 480 0.93 -10.81 13.01
N TYR A 481 1.64 -9.87 12.41
CA TYR A 481 2.23 -10.04 11.09
C TYR A 481 3.58 -9.32 11.02
N TYR A 482 4.44 -9.85 10.18
CA TYR A 482 5.78 -9.37 9.91
C TYR A 482 6.11 -9.62 8.45
N GLN A 483 6.68 -8.63 7.79
CA GLN A 483 7.19 -8.68 6.44
C GLN A 483 8.52 -7.94 6.44
N LYS A 484 9.54 -8.55 5.86
CA LYS A 484 10.79 -7.88 5.54
C LYS A 484 11.34 -8.40 4.21
N ASN A 485 11.57 -7.46 3.29
CA ASN A 485 12.25 -7.72 2.02
C ASN A 485 13.73 -7.32 2.13
N ASN A 486 14.55 -7.76 1.18
CA ASN A 486 15.94 -7.33 1.02
C ASN A 486 16.84 -7.48 2.25
N ILE A 487 16.67 -8.57 3.01
CA ILE A 487 17.39 -8.81 4.28
C ILE A 487 18.91 -8.90 4.05
N GLY A 488 19.66 -8.00 4.69
CA GLY A 488 21.11 -7.83 4.56
C GLY A 488 21.54 -7.14 3.28
N ASN A 489 20.69 -6.30 2.69
CA ASN A 489 21.00 -5.50 1.51
C ASN A 489 20.59 -4.02 1.70
N ARG A 490 20.19 -3.62 2.90
CA ARG A 490 19.87 -2.23 3.25
C ARG A 490 20.82 -1.76 4.35
N LEU A 491 20.98 -0.44 4.48
CA LEU A 491 21.73 0.12 5.59
C LEU A 491 21.04 -0.21 6.92
N ASP A 492 21.85 -0.33 7.96
CA ASP A 492 21.40 -0.47 9.34
C ASP A 492 20.50 0.71 9.81
N VAL A 493 19.92 0.56 11.00
CA VAL A 493 19.02 1.56 11.60
C VAL A 493 19.69 2.92 11.78
N ASP A 494 21.01 2.95 11.95
CA ASP A 494 21.78 4.18 12.12
C ASP A 494 22.14 4.86 10.79
N GLY A 495 21.91 4.20 9.65
CA GLY A 495 22.22 4.74 8.32
C GLY A 495 23.72 4.84 8.07
N THR A 496 24.52 4.03 8.76
CA THR A 496 25.97 4.08 8.63
C THR A 496 26.36 3.70 7.19
N PRO A 497 27.16 4.50 6.47
CA PRO A 497 27.61 4.13 5.13
C PRO A 497 28.28 2.76 5.12
N ASP A 498 28.00 1.95 4.09
CA ASP A 498 28.49 0.58 3.90
C ASP A 498 28.05 -0.43 5.00
N SER A 499 27.05 -0.09 5.82
CA SER A 499 26.45 -1.05 6.74
C SER A 499 25.43 -1.96 6.05
N GLU A 500 25.17 -3.10 6.68
CA GLU A 500 24.14 -4.04 6.27
C GLU A 500 23.22 -4.34 7.43
N ASP A 501 21.93 -4.41 7.14
CA ASP A 501 20.90 -4.71 8.12
C ASP A 501 20.96 -6.18 8.61
N GLY A 502 20.75 -6.36 9.91
CA GLY A 502 20.58 -7.69 10.51
C GLY A 502 19.25 -8.34 10.10
N PHE A 503 19.14 -9.67 10.28
CA PHE A 503 17.96 -10.44 9.83
C PHE A 503 16.61 -9.89 10.31
N PHE A 504 16.52 -9.45 11.56
CA PHE A 504 15.30 -8.87 12.16
C PHE A 504 15.41 -7.37 12.41
N GLU A 505 16.49 -6.74 11.96
CA GLU A 505 16.65 -5.29 12.07
C GLU A 505 15.65 -4.59 11.15
N SER A 506 15.04 -3.50 11.59
CA SER A 506 14.11 -2.78 10.71
C SER A 506 14.86 -2.05 9.62
N THR A 507 14.24 -1.97 8.46
CA THR A 507 14.64 -1.20 7.28
C THR A 507 13.40 -0.59 6.65
N GLU A 508 13.54 0.24 5.63
CA GLU A 508 12.45 0.81 4.83
C GLU A 508 11.57 -0.28 4.16
N ASP A 509 12.13 -1.48 4.01
CA ASP A 509 11.46 -2.66 3.43
C ASP A 509 10.81 -3.56 4.51
N THR A 510 10.69 -3.05 5.73
CA THR A 510 10.11 -3.75 6.87
C THR A 510 8.70 -3.25 7.16
N PHE A 511 7.77 -4.18 7.37
CA PHE A 511 6.41 -3.91 7.81
C PHE A 511 6.01 -4.93 8.86
N TYR A 512 5.55 -4.46 10.02
CA TYR A 512 4.99 -5.37 11.01
C TYR A 512 3.93 -4.70 11.85
N GLY A 513 3.13 -5.52 12.51
CA GLY A 513 2.06 -5.03 13.34
C GLY A 513 1.29 -6.14 14.01
N TYR A 514 0.29 -5.73 14.76
CA TYR A 514 -0.60 -6.62 15.47
C TYR A 514 -1.98 -5.99 15.59
N ASP A 515 -2.97 -6.84 15.80
CA ASP A 515 -4.30 -6.40 16.21
C ASP A 515 -4.82 -7.27 17.36
N VAL A 516 -5.52 -6.65 18.29
CA VAL A 516 -6.13 -7.33 19.45
C VAL A 516 -7.51 -6.74 19.72
N GLY A 517 -8.50 -7.60 19.93
CA GLY A 517 -9.88 -7.20 20.18
C GLY A 517 -10.41 -7.78 21.49
N PHE A 518 -10.92 -6.93 22.38
CA PHE A 518 -11.52 -7.32 23.66
C PHE A 518 -13.02 -6.96 23.71
N GLU A 519 -13.88 -7.95 23.92
CA GLU A 519 -15.30 -7.76 24.19
C GLU A 519 -15.51 -7.07 25.55
N MET A 520 -16.22 -5.96 25.55
CA MET A 520 -16.58 -5.24 26.78
C MET A 520 -17.91 -5.75 27.31
N ALA A 521 -18.94 -5.69 26.47
CA ALA A 521 -20.29 -6.17 26.76
C ALA A 521 -21.09 -6.29 25.47
N GLY A 522 -21.86 -7.37 25.32
CA GLY A 522 -22.97 -7.54 24.36
C GLY A 522 -22.86 -6.75 23.05
N GLY A 523 -22.00 -7.21 22.13
CA GLY A 523 -21.82 -6.58 20.81
C GLY A 523 -20.83 -5.40 20.78
N VAL A 524 -20.29 -4.98 21.92
CA VAL A 524 -19.27 -3.93 22.03
C VAL A 524 -17.90 -4.54 22.30
N ALA A 525 -16.90 -4.18 21.49
CA ALA A 525 -15.51 -4.58 21.66
C ALA A 525 -14.58 -3.38 21.50
N VAL A 526 -13.45 -3.36 22.22
CA VAL A 526 -12.34 -2.45 21.94
C VAL A 526 -11.35 -3.19 21.05
N VAL A 527 -11.06 -2.62 19.88
CA VAL A 527 -10.06 -3.12 18.94
C VAL A 527 -8.87 -2.19 18.96
N TRP A 528 -7.70 -2.77 19.18
CA TRP A 528 -6.41 -2.10 19.09
C TRP A 528 -5.66 -2.68 17.89
N ASP A 529 -5.44 -1.87 16.86
CA ASP A 529 -4.62 -2.17 15.69
C ASP A 529 -3.38 -1.28 15.72
N THR A 530 -2.19 -1.84 15.51
CA THR A 530 -0.95 -1.08 15.40
C THR A 530 -0.08 -1.63 14.30
N ARG A 531 0.39 -0.74 13.44
CA ARG A 531 1.25 -1.01 12.30
C ARG A 531 2.46 -0.11 12.34
N PHE A 532 3.59 -0.67 11.95
CA PHE A 532 4.86 0.02 11.88
C PHE A 532 5.40 -0.06 10.46
N LEU A 533 5.67 1.10 9.91
CA LEU A 533 6.32 1.35 8.63
C LEU A 533 7.59 2.14 8.92
N PHE A 534 8.54 2.14 7.99
CA PHE A 534 9.84 2.77 8.20
C PHE A 534 10.25 3.59 6.99
N VAL A 535 10.82 4.76 7.26
CA VAL A 535 11.39 5.68 6.27
C VAL A 535 12.74 6.15 6.77
N ARG A 536 13.62 6.64 5.89
CA ARG A 536 14.85 7.31 6.36
C ARG A 536 14.60 8.80 6.56
N ALA A 537 15.09 9.29 7.69
CA ALA A 537 15.17 10.70 7.98
C ALA A 537 16.37 11.33 7.26
N ALA A 538 16.44 12.64 7.36
CA ALA A 538 17.47 13.46 6.75
C ALA A 538 18.92 13.14 7.14
N ASP A 539 19.10 12.63 8.35
CA ASP A 539 20.40 12.21 8.87
C ASP A 539 20.76 10.76 8.49
N GLY A 540 19.97 10.13 7.62
CA GLY A 540 20.11 8.75 7.18
C GLY A 540 19.58 7.71 8.16
N ARG A 541 19.17 8.12 9.37
CA ARG A 541 18.64 7.22 10.39
C ARG A 541 17.25 6.74 10.01
N LEU A 542 16.92 5.53 10.45
CA LEU A 542 15.61 4.95 10.22
C LEU A 542 14.58 5.50 11.21
N ASP A 543 13.56 6.16 10.67
CA ASP A 543 12.40 6.65 11.39
C ASP A 543 11.23 5.69 11.26
N ARG A 544 10.54 5.48 12.38
CA ARG A 544 9.41 4.55 12.47
C ARG A 544 8.09 5.31 12.39
N ARG A 545 7.43 5.23 11.24
CA ARG A 545 6.06 5.70 11.06
C ARG A 545 5.07 4.71 11.71
N LYS A 546 4.39 5.15 12.76
CA LYS A 546 3.39 4.35 13.48
C LYS A 546 1.98 4.74 13.05
N VAL A 547 1.22 3.75 12.58
CA VAL A 547 -0.23 3.87 12.40
C VAL A 547 -0.90 3.06 13.50
N MET A 548 -1.73 3.71 14.31
CA MET A 548 -2.41 3.05 15.42
C MET A 548 -3.87 3.46 15.48
N SER A 549 -4.77 2.49 15.64
CA SER A 549 -6.16 2.77 15.99
C SER A 549 -6.53 2.04 17.28
N ILE A 550 -7.22 2.76 18.16
CA ILE A 550 -7.89 2.19 19.33
C ILE A 550 -9.35 2.59 19.23
N GLU A 551 -10.19 1.64 18.83
CA GLU A 551 -11.57 1.90 18.46
C GLU A 551 -12.51 1.03 19.30
N THR A 552 -13.53 1.65 19.89
CA THR A 552 -14.68 0.94 20.42
C THR A 552 -15.61 0.61 19.26
N VAL A 553 -15.69 -0.65 18.90
CA VAL A 553 -16.53 -1.18 17.84
C VAL A 553 -17.82 -1.73 18.43
N PHE A 554 -18.94 -1.21 17.96
CA PHE A 554 -20.28 -1.67 18.25
C PHE A 554 -20.77 -2.49 17.06
N SER A 555 -21.11 -3.75 17.28
CA SER A 555 -21.66 -4.67 16.27
C SER A 555 -23.14 -4.92 16.57
N PHE A 556 -24.01 -4.74 15.57
CA PHE A 556 -25.46 -4.87 15.71
C PHE A 556 -26.07 -5.81 14.67
#